data_AF-N1WSM7-F1
#
_entry.id   AF-N1WSM7-F1
#
_cell.length_a   1.000
_cell.length_b   1.000
_cell.length_c   1.000
_cell.angle_alpha   90.00
_cell.angle_beta   90.00
_cell.angle_gamma   90.00
#
_symmetry.space_group_name_H-M   'P 1'
#
loop_
_entity.id
_entity.type
_entity.pdbx_description
1 polymer ?
#
loop_
_entity_poly.entity_id
_entity_poly.type
_entity_poly.pdbx_seq_one_letter_code
_entity_poly.pdbx_strand_id
1 'polypeptide(L)'
;MLMSALVRKVPKRLGELLGQEGIVEFVDFLNRAFGDSHSTAIEVVTDRFERRLSEESGKLRSEISELRVEFSNLRADIKSEVSEIHKAISLQTKWILGVMIGAIGIFSIIVKS
;
A
#
# COMPACT_ATOMS: atom_id res chain seq x y z
N MET A 1 30.01 18.44 6.18
CA MET A 1 30.30 17.09 6.72
C MET A 1 31.70 16.72 6.25
N LEU A 2 32.69 16.61 7.15
CA LEU A 2 34.09 16.35 6.79
C LEU A 2 34.21 14.94 6.20
N MET A 3 34.46 14.85 4.90
CA MET A 3 34.82 13.59 4.25
C MET A 3 36.14 13.10 4.87
N SER A 4 36.05 12.06 5.69
CA SER A 4 37.22 11.36 6.17
C SER A 4 37.98 10.79 4.98
N ALA A 5 39.31 10.93 4.95
CA ALA A 5 40.15 10.34 3.92
C ALA A 5 39.81 8.86 3.73
N LEU A 6 39.29 8.51 2.55
CA LEU A 6 38.91 7.15 2.15
C LEU A 6 40.16 6.28 1.95
N VAL A 7 41.26 6.87 1.50
CA VAL A 7 42.54 6.20 1.32
C VAL A 7 43.55 6.79 2.32
N ARG A 8 44.05 5.95 3.24
CA ARG A 8 45.02 6.35 4.28
C ARG A 8 46.38 5.65 4.18
N LYS A 9 46.51 4.63 3.34
CA LYS A 9 47.76 3.86 3.20
C LYS A 9 48.02 3.54 1.74
N VAL A 10 49.21 3.91 1.28
CA VAL A 10 49.74 3.54 -0.04
C VAL A 10 50.60 2.28 0.12
N PRO A 11 50.50 1.29 -0.79
CA PRO A 11 51.37 0.12 -0.78
C PRO A 11 52.86 0.51 -0.78
N LYS A 12 53.68 -0.17 0.03
CA LYS A 12 55.10 0.18 0.25
C LYS A 12 55.91 0.35 -1.04
N ARG A 13 55.81 -0.60 -1.97
CA ARG A 13 56.50 -0.54 -3.28
C ARG A 13 56.09 0.66 -4.12
N LEU A 14 54.82 1.06 -4.05
CA LEU A 14 54.30 2.20 -4.80
C LEU A 14 54.78 3.51 -4.16
N GLY A 15 54.88 3.56 -2.83
CA GLY A 15 55.44 4.70 -2.12
C GLY A 15 56.94 4.91 -2.36
N GLU A 16 57.70 3.82 -2.47
CA GLU A 16 59.14 3.88 -2.81
C GLU A 16 59.38 4.41 -4.23
N LEU A 17 58.49 4.08 -5.19
CA LEU A 17 58.58 4.54 -6.57
C LEU A 17 58.12 6.00 -6.76
N LEU A 18 57.12 6.45 -5.99
CA LEU A 18 56.54 7.79 -6.10
C LEU A 18 57.29 8.85 -5.28
N GLY A 19 58.12 8.44 -4.31
CA GLY A 19 58.76 9.36 -3.36
C GLY A 19 57.75 9.99 -2.38
N GLN A 20 58.25 10.76 -1.42
CA GLN A 20 57.38 11.33 -0.37
C GLN A 20 56.36 12.35 -0.90
N GLU A 21 56.75 13.19 -1.86
CA GLU A 21 55.83 14.17 -2.48
C GLU A 21 54.77 13.49 -3.36
N GLY A 22 55.16 12.49 -4.16
CA GLY A 22 54.24 11.78 -5.03
C GLY A 22 53.21 10.93 -4.28
N ILE A 23 53.54 10.42 -3.08
CA ILE A 23 52.57 9.76 -2.20
C ILE A 23 51.47 10.72 -1.77
N VAL A 24 51.83 11.95 -1.39
CA VAL A 24 50.87 12.95 -0.91
C VAL A 24 49.92 13.34 -2.05
N GLU A 25 50.46 13.65 -3.22
CA GLU A 25 49.65 14.03 -4.39
C GLU A 25 48.77 12.88 -4.88
N PHE A 26 49.27 11.64 -4.85
CA PHE A 26 48.49 10.45 -5.21
C PHE A 26 47.34 10.19 -4.23
N VAL A 27 47.60 10.28 -2.92
CA VAL A 27 46.56 10.13 -1.89
C VAL A 27 45.50 11.23 -2.02
N ASP A 28 45.93 12.46 -2.29
CA ASP A 28 45.02 13.58 -2.55
C ASP A 28 44.15 13.35 -3.79
N PHE A 29 44.75 12.89 -4.89
CA PHE A 29 44.02 12.52 -6.10
C PHE A 29 42.99 11.44 -5.83
N LEU A 30 43.38 10.34 -5.15
CA LEU A 30 42.46 9.26 -4.82
C LEU A 30 41.33 9.73 -3.91
N ASN A 31 41.63 10.52 -2.88
CA ASN A 31 40.61 11.02 -1.98
C ASN A 31 39.62 11.96 -2.68
N ARG A 32 40.05 12.77 -3.66
CA ARG A 32 39.14 13.57 -4.49
C ARG A 32 38.31 12.69 -5.41
N ALA A 33 38.93 11.83 -6.21
CA ALA A 33 38.24 10.99 -7.17
C ALA A 33 37.21 10.05 -6.51
N PHE A 34 37.59 9.38 -5.42
CA PHE A 34 36.67 8.52 -4.68
C PHE A 34 35.66 9.31 -3.84
N GLY A 35 36.04 10.48 -3.31
CA GLY A 35 35.11 11.37 -2.61
C GLY A 35 33.98 11.83 -3.52
N ASP A 36 34.33 12.37 -4.68
CA ASP A 36 33.37 12.85 -5.68
C ASP A 36 32.50 11.70 -6.20
N SER A 37 33.11 10.55 -6.52
CA SER A 37 32.38 9.37 -6.98
C SER A 37 31.41 8.83 -5.92
N HIS A 38 31.82 8.79 -4.65
CA HIS A 38 30.98 8.31 -3.55
C HIS A 38 29.85 9.28 -3.25
N SER A 39 30.13 10.60 -3.25
CA SER A 39 29.09 11.62 -3.09
C SER A 39 28.04 11.52 -4.19
N THR A 40 28.50 11.42 -5.45
CA THR A 40 27.63 11.26 -6.62
C THR A 40 26.81 9.97 -6.53
N ALA A 41 27.42 8.86 -6.13
CA ALA A 41 26.72 7.58 -5.98
C ALA A 41 25.65 7.65 -4.89
N ILE A 42 25.95 8.27 -3.74
CA ILE A 42 24.96 8.46 -2.66
C ILE A 42 23.81 9.34 -3.13
N GLU A 43 24.10 10.45 -3.81
CA GLU A 43 23.08 11.37 -4.32
C GLU A 43 22.13 10.66 -5.28
N VAL A 44 22.68 9.92 -6.26
CA VAL A 44 21.88 9.15 -7.23
C VAL A 44 21.06 8.07 -6.57
N VAL A 45 21.61 7.35 -5.58
CA VAL A 45 20.86 6.30 -4.87
C VAL A 45 19.76 6.91 -4.01
N THR A 46 20.04 8.04 -3.35
CA THR A 46 19.07 8.76 -2.52
C THR A 46 17.92 9.28 -3.38
N ASP A 47 18.20 9.97 -4.48
CA ASP A 47 17.19 10.47 -5.42
C ASP A 47 16.34 9.32 -5.98
N ARG A 48 16.98 8.22 -6.41
CA ARG A 48 16.25 7.04 -6.90
C ARG A 48 15.38 6.42 -5.82
N PHE A 49 15.86 6.34 -4.58
CA PHE A 49 15.11 5.80 -3.46
C PHE A 49 13.90 6.69 -3.14
N GLU A 50 14.08 8.00 -3.03
CA GLU A 50 13.01 8.96 -2.80
C GLU A 50 11.94 8.90 -3.89
N ARG A 51 12.36 8.84 -5.16
CA ARG A 51 11.42 8.68 -6.29
C ARG A 51 10.61 7.39 -6.18
N ARG A 52 11.28 6.25 -5.94
CA ARG A 52 10.62 4.95 -5.80
C ARG A 52 9.67 4.92 -4.60
N LEU A 53 10.07 5.50 -3.48
CA LEU A 53 9.25 5.58 -2.28
C LEU A 53 8.01 6.46 -2.51
N SER A 54 8.15 7.58 -3.22
CA SER A 54 7.03 8.43 -3.60
C SER A 54 6.05 7.71 -4.53
N GLU A 55 6.57 7.02 -5.55
CA GLU A 55 5.76 6.24 -6.50
C GLU A 55 4.97 5.12 -5.79
N GLU A 56 5.63 4.31 -4.97
CA GLU A 56 4.98 3.22 -4.26
C GLU A 56 3.99 3.73 -3.20
N SER A 57 4.30 4.82 -2.50
CA SER A 57 3.37 5.48 -1.59
C SER A 57 2.13 6.00 -2.33
N GLY A 58 2.32 6.58 -3.52
CA GLY A 58 1.23 7.04 -4.39
C GLY A 58 0.32 5.90 -4.85
N LYS A 59 0.91 4.79 -5.32
CA LYS A 59 0.16 3.58 -5.72
C LYS A 59 -0.63 3.00 -4.57
N LEU A 60 0.01 2.78 -3.42
CA LEU A 60 -0.67 2.27 -2.23
C LEU A 60 -1.85 3.16 -1.83
N ARG A 61 -1.70 4.48 -1.91
CA ARG A 61 -2.81 5.41 -1.63
C ARG A 61 -3.95 5.28 -2.65
N SER A 62 -3.65 5.04 -3.93
CA SER A 62 -4.67 4.78 -4.96
C SER A 62 -5.40 3.48 -4.68
N GLU A 63 -4.68 2.39 -4.46
CA GLU A 63 -5.26 1.07 -4.18
C GLU A 63 -6.14 1.10 -2.93
N ILE A 64 -5.71 1.77 -1.85
CA ILE A 64 -6.54 1.95 -0.64
C ILE A 64 -7.82 2.75 -0.95
N SER A 65 -7.73 3.76 -1.81
CA SER A 65 -8.90 4.56 -2.21
C SER A 65 -9.89 3.74 -3.02
N GLU A 66 -9.39 2.95 -3.97
CA GLU A 66 -10.19 2.03 -4.79
C GLU A 66 -10.88 0.98 -3.93
N LEU A 67 -10.14 0.32 -3.03
CA LEU A 67 -10.71 -0.65 -2.08
C LEU A 67 -11.77 -0.05 -1.17
N ARG A 68 -11.63 1.22 -0.74
CA ARG A 68 -12.65 1.91 0.05
C ARG A 68 -13.94 2.13 -0.76
N VAL A 69 -13.82 2.46 -2.04
CA VAL A 69 -14.97 2.62 -2.94
C VAL A 69 -15.66 1.27 -3.16
N GLU A 70 -14.89 0.22 -3.49
CA GLU A 70 -15.42 -1.13 -3.66
C GLU A 70 -16.13 -1.63 -2.41
N PHE A 71 -15.54 -1.43 -1.23
CA PHE A 71 -16.14 -1.80 0.04
C PHE A 71 -17.43 -1.02 0.33
N SER A 72 -17.46 0.27 0.00
CA SER A 72 -18.67 1.09 0.14
C SER A 72 -19.79 0.60 -0.77
N ASN A 73 -19.47 0.23 -2.01
CA ASN A 73 -20.43 -0.32 -2.97
C ASN A 73 -20.96 -1.67 -2.49
N LEU A 74 -20.07 -2.59 -2.10
CA LEU A 74 -20.46 -3.89 -1.53
C LEU A 74 -21.38 -3.73 -0.32
N ARG A 75 -21.09 -2.77 0.57
CA ARG A 75 -21.95 -2.48 1.72
C ARG A 75 -23.33 -1.95 1.29
N ALA A 76 -23.40 -1.13 0.24
CA ALA A 76 -24.66 -0.63 -0.30
C ALA A 76 -25.49 -1.77 -0.91
N ASP A 77 -24.85 -2.65 -1.67
CA ASP A 77 -25.48 -3.81 -2.31
C ASP A 77 -26.07 -4.75 -1.26
N ILE A 78 -25.27 -5.14 -0.25
CA ILE A 78 -25.75 -5.98 0.87
C ILE A 78 -26.94 -5.32 1.58
N LYS A 79 -26.89 -4.00 1.82
CA LYS A 79 -28.00 -3.30 2.47
C LYS A 79 -29.27 -3.33 1.60
N SER A 80 -29.11 -3.19 0.29
CA SER A 80 -30.21 -3.29 -0.67
C SER A 80 -30.84 -4.67 -0.65
N GLU A 81 -30.03 -5.72 -0.83
CA GLU A 81 -30.49 -7.11 -0.82
C GLU A 81 -31.20 -7.47 0.50
N VAL A 82 -30.63 -7.08 1.63
CA VAL A 82 -31.26 -7.29 2.94
C VAL A 82 -32.61 -6.57 3.03
N SER A 83 -32.74 -5.34 2.50
CA SER A 83 -34.01 -4.62 2.48
C SER A 83 -35.05 -5.33 1.62
N GLU A 84 -34.65 -5.84 0.46
CA GLU A 84 -35.54 -6.59 -0.44
C GLU A 84 -36.01 -7.89 0.19
N ILE A 85 -35.11 -8.64 0.83
CA ILE A 85 -35.46 -9.85 1.59
C ILE A 85 -36.48 -9.53 2.69
N HIS A 86 -36.26 -8.46 3.46
CA HIS A 86 -37.22 -8.04 4.50
C HIS A 86 -38.59 -7.70 3.93
N LYS A 87 -38.65 -7.00 2.79
CA LYS A 87 -39.92 -6.68 2.10
C LYS A 87 -40.63 -7.96 1.63
N ALA A 88 -39.89 -8.89 1.04
CA ALA A 88 -40.42 -10.17 0.59
C ALA A 88 -41.01 -10.98 1.74
N ILE A 89 -40.29 -11.11 2.85
CA ILE A 89 -40.75 -11.80 4.07
C ILE A 89 -42.01 -11.12 4.62
N SER A 90 -42.03 -9.79 4.70
CA SER A 90 -43.19 -9.03 5.18
C SER A 90 -44.42 -9.26 4.32
N LEU A 91 -44.26 -9.23 3.00
CA LEU A 91 -45.35 -9.48 2.05
C LEU A 91 -45.88 -10.91 2.17
N GLN A 92 -44.98 -11.89 2.21
CA GLN A 92 -45.35 -13.30 2.38
C GLN A 92 -46.11 -13.52 3.70
N THR A 93 -45.62 -12.95 4.81
CA THR A 93 -46.27 -13.06 6.12
C THR A 93 -47.69 -12.50 6.10
N LYS A 94 -47.91 -11.34 5.45
CA LYS A 94 -49.23 -10.74 5.32
C LYS A 94 -50.22 -11.67 4.60
N TRP A 95 -49.80 -12.27 3.49
CA TRP A 95 -50.64 -13.20 2.73
C TRP A 95 -50.94 -14.49 3.52
N ILE A 96 -49.93 -15.04 4.20
CA ILE A 96 -50.09 -16.23 5.05
C ILE A 96 -51.13 -15.96 6.15
N LEU A 97 -51.03 -14.83 6.85
CA LEU A 97 -52.00 -14.47 7.90
C LEU A 97 -53.42 -14.29 7.35
N GLY A 98 -53.56 -13.67 6.17
CA GLY A 98 -54.85 -13.52 5.50
C GLY A 98 -55.50 -14.87 5.17
N VAL A 99 -54.72 -15.81 4.62
CA VAL A 99 -55.19 -17.18 4.33
C VAL A 99 -55.60 -17.91 5.62
N MET A 100 -54.80 -17.80 6.68
CA MET A 100 -55.12 -18.43 7.97
C MET A 100 -56.44 -17.93 8.56
N ILE A 101 -56.70 -16.62 8.55
CA ILE A 101 -57.96 -16.04 9.04
C ILE A 101 -59.13 -16.52 8.18
N GLY A 102 -58.98 -16.52 6.84
CA GLY A 102 -60.00 -17.01 5.93
C GLY A 102 -60.38 -18.47 6.19
N ALA A 103 -59.39 -19.34 6.38
CA ALA A 103 -59.60 -20.75 6.69
C ALA A 103 -60.38 -20.96 8.00
N ILE A 104 -60.06 -20.21 9.07
CA ILE A 104 -60.78 -20.25 10.36
C ILE A 104 -62.24 -19.83 10.19
N GLY A 105 -62.49 -18.78 9.41
CA GLY A 105 -63.85 -18.31 9.09
C GLY A 105 -64.67 -19.38 8.38
N ILE A 106 -64.12 -20.01 7.34
CA ILE A 106 -64.79 -21.08 6.59
C ILE A 106 -65.08 -22.29 7.50
N PHE A 107 -64.10 -22.72 8.29
CA PHE A 107 -64.27 -23.84 9.23
C PHE A 107 -65.41 -23.59 10.23
N SER A 108 -65.52 -22.37 10.76
CA SER A 108 -66.57 -21.98 11.70
C SER A 108 -67.97 -22.07 11.10
N ILE A 109 -68.13 -21.78 9.81
CA ILE A 109 -69.40 -21.90 9.09
C ILE A 109 -69.77 -23.37 8.91
N ILE A 110 -68.80 -24.20 8.49
CA ILE A 110 -69.03 -25.64 8.26
C ILE A 110 -69.42 -26.36 9.56
N VAL A 111 -68.77 -26.05 10.69
CA VAL A 111 -69.07 -26.70 11.98
C VAL A 111 -70.40 -26.24 12.58
N LYS A 112 -70.88 -25.03 12.24
CA LYS A 112 -72.12 -24.47 12.77
C LYS A 112 -73.36 -24.76 11.91
N SER A 113 -73.16 -25.18 10.65
CA SER A 113 -74.21 -25.64 9.74
C SER A 113 -74.56 -27.11 9.95
#